data_AF-A0A7S4CM37-F1
#
_entry.id   AF-A0A7S4CM37-F1
#
_cell.length_a   1.000
_cell.length_b   1.000
_cell.length_c   1.000
_cell.angle_alpha   90.00
_cell.angle_beta   90.00
_cell.angle_gamma   90.00
#
_symmetry.space_group_name_H-M   'P 1'
#
loop_
_entity.id
_entity.type
_entity.pdbx_description
1 polymer ?
#
loop_
_entity_poly.entity_id
_entity_poly.type
_entity_poly.pdbx_seq_one_letter_code
_entity_poly.pdbx_strand_id
1 'polypeptide(L)'
;GAVQTAAMNGFTKLITFDMGGTSTDVAHYNGEYERAFETLVAGVRMRAPMMQIHTVAAGGGSILHFDGSRYRVGPDSAGANPGPAAYRRGGPLAVTDTNVM
;
A
#
# COMPACT_ATOMS: atom_id res chain seq x y z
N GLY A 1 -7.94 -10.66 -10.90
CA GLY A 1 -8.69 -9.39 -10.95
C GLY A 1 -8.09 -8.48 -12.00
N ALA A 2 -7.18 -7.57 -11.60
CA ALA A 2 -6.61 -6.54 -12.46
C ALA A 2 -6.06 -7.05 -13.81
N VAL A 3 -5.27 -8.12 -13.82
CA VAL A 3 -4.72 -8.72 -15.06
C VAL A 3 -5.83 -9.19 -16.00
N GLN A 4 -6.87 -9.84 -15.49
CA GLN A 4 -7.97 -10.33 -16.33
C GLN A 4 -8.77 -9.18 -16.95
N THR A 5 -9.05 -8.12 -16.16
CA THR A 5 -9.72 -6.91 -16.65
C THR A 5 -8.88 -6.18 -17.71
N ALA A 6 -7.57 -6.09 -17.49
CA ALA A 6 -6.64 -5.49 -18.44
C ALA A 6 -6.57 -6.27 -19.76
N ALA A 7 -6.51 -7.61 -19.68
CA ALA A 7 -6.49 -8.48 -20.85
C ALA A 7 -7.75 -8.34 -21.71
N MET A 8 -8.93 -8.20 -21.09
CA MET A 8 -10.19 -7.93 -21.81
C MET A 8 -10.16 -6.62 -22.62
N ASN A 9 -9.26 -5.69 -22.29
CA ASN A 9 -9.07 -4.42 -22.97
C ASN A 9 -7.78 -4.38 -23.83
N GLY A 10 -7.13 -5.53 -24.04
CA GLY A 10 -5.92 -5.63 -24.87
C GLY A 10 -4.63 -5.17 -24.19
N PHE A 11 -4.64 -4.89 -22.88
CA PHE A 11 -3.44 -4.52 -22.14
C PHE A 11 -2.72 -5.77 -21.58
N THR A 12 -1.45 -5.93 -21.95
CA THR A 12 -0.62 -7.08 -21.55
C THR A 12 0.53 -6.71 -20.60
N LYS A 13 0.69 -5.41 -20.32
CA LYS A 13 1.66 -4.88 -19.36
C LYS A 13 0.98 -3.89 -18.43
N LEU A 14 1.19 -4.06 -17.12
CA LEU A 14 0.52 -3.25 -16.10
C LEU A 14 1.31 -3.22 -14.79
N ILE A 15 1.13 -2.12 -14.07
CA ILE A 15 1.50 -1.99 -12.66
C ILE A 15 0.19 -1.92 -11.88
N THR A 16 -0.04 -2.87 -10.99
CA THR A 16 -1.18 -2.80 -10.06
C THR A 16 -0.78 -1.96 -8.86
N PHE A 17 -1.73 -1.17 -8.36
CA PHE A 17 -1.58 -0.32 -7.20
C PHE A 17 -2.84 -0.45 -6.35
N ASP A 18 -2.69 -0.98 -5.14
CA ASP A 18 -3.78 -1.12 -4.16
C ASP A 18 -3.36 -0.44 -2.86
N MET A 19 -3.92 0.73 -2.58
CA MET A 19 -3.62 1.52 -1.40
C MET A 19 -4.75 1.41 -0.39
N GLY A 20 -4.46 0.81 0.76
CA GLY A 20 -5.35 0.76 1.90
C GLY A 20 -5.08 1.87 2.91
N GLY A 21 -5.64 1.71 4.11
CA GLY A 21 -5.42 2.63 5.23
C GLY A 21 -4.02 2.53 5.85
N THR A 22 -3.29 1.43 5.69
CA THR A 22 -1.99 1.23 6.37
C THR A 22 -0.84 1.06 5.40
N SER A 23 -1.07 0.32 4.31
CA SER A 23 -0.04 -0.04 3.35
C SER A 23 -0.55 0.16 1.92
N THR A 24 0.40 0.12 1.01
CA THR A 24 0.17 0.10 -0.42
C THR A 24 0.87 -1.10 -1.02
N ASP A 25 0.11 -1.93 -1.73
CA ASP A 25 0.63 -3.10 -2.43
C ASP A 25 0.75 -2.79 -3.93
N VAL A 26 1.96 -2.95 -4.45
CA VAL A 26 2.29 -2.74 -5.85
C VAL A 26 2.76 -4.04 -6.46
N ALA A 27 2.26 -4.41 -7.64
CA ALA A 27 2.76 -5.55 -8.39
C ALA A 27 2.97 -5.19 -9.85
N HIS A 28 3.94 -5.83 -10.49
CA HIS A 28 4.24 -5.67 -11.90
C HIS A 28 3.79 -6.91 -12.66
N TYR A 29 3.23 -6.71 -13.85
CA TYR A 29 2.86 -7.78 -14.76
C TYR A 29 3.25 -7.39 -16.19
N ASN A 30 3.98 -8.27 -16.86
CA ASN A 30 4.52 -8.07 -18.20
C ASN A 30 4.33 -9.34 -19.03
N GLY A 31 3.07 -9.66 -19.35
CA GLY A 31 2.67 -10.87 -20.08
C GLY A 31 2.61 -12.15 -19.24
N GLU A 32 3.36 -12.22 -18.15
CA GLU A 32 3.34 -13.33 -17.21
C GLU A 32 3.30 -12.85 -15.76
N TYR A 33 2.76 -13.69 -14.88
CA TYR A 33 2.75 -13.41 -13.45
C TYR A 33 4.15 -13.57 -12.88
N GLU A 34 4.77 -12.46 -12.45
CA GLU A 34 6.06 -12.48 -11.76
C GLU A 34 5.91 -13.20 -10.41
N ARG A 35 6.65 -14.29 -10.23
CA ARG A 35 6.61 -15.12 -9.03
C ARG A 35 7.94 -15.06 -8.29
N ALA A 36 7.89 -14.77 -6.99
CA ALA A 36 9.04 -14.94 -6.11
C ALA A 36 9.02 -16.37 -5.52
N PHE A 37 10.12 -17.09 -5.68
CA PHE A 37 10.29 -18.46 -5.14
C PHE A 37 10.82 -18.48 -3.70
N GLU A 38 11.45 -17.39 -3.26
CA GLU A 38 11.82 -17.16 -1.87
C GLU A 38 11.26 -15.80 -1.44
N THR A 39 10.32 -15.82 -0.50
CA THR A 39 9.83 -14.58 0.13
C THR A 39 10.01 -14.72 1.64
N LEU A 40 10.50 -13.67 2.28
CA LEU A 40 10.68 -13.60 3.72
C LEU A 40 9.47 -12.84 4.29
N VAL A 41 8.51 -13.57 4.87
CA VAL A 41 7.27 -12.99 5.42
C VAL A 41 7.36 -13.09 6.94
N ALA A 42 7.31 -11.96 7.64
CA ALA A 42 7.38 -11.89 9.10
C ALA A 42 8.56 -12.70 9.72
N GLY A 43 9.72 -12.70 9.05
CA GLY A 43 10.90 -13.43 9.50
C GLY A 43 10.96 -14.92 9.08
N VAL A 44 9.90 -15.45 8.49
CA VAL A 44 9.82 -16.85 8.04
C VAL A 44 10.12 -16.94 6.54
N ARG A 45 11.02 -17.83 6.16
CA ARG A 45 11.36 -18.09 4.76
C ARG A 45 10.34 -19.06 4.16
N MET A 46 9.51 -18.58 3.24
CA MET A 46 8.55 -19.42 2.52
C MET A 46 9.12 -19.85 1.17
N ARG A 47 8.99 -21.14 0.85
CA ARG A 47 9.34 -21.77 -0.43
C ARG A 47 8.10 -22.14 -1.25
N ALA A 48 7.13 -21.23 -1.32
CA ALA A 48 5.95 -21.37 -2.15
C ALA A 48 6.01 -20.29 -3.26
N PRO A 49 5.71 -20.60 -4.52
CA PRO A 49 5.63 -19.59 -5.56
C PRO A 49 4.53 -18.59 -5.20
N MET A 50 4.91 -17.36 -4.86
CA MET A 50 3.98 -16.27 -4.55
C MET A 50 4.10 -15.17 -5.59
N MET A 51 3.01 -14.47 -5.84
CA MET A 51 3.04 -13.24 -6.63
C MET A 51 4.06 -12.28 -6.03
N GLN A 52 4.93 -11.71 -6.86
CA GLN A 52 5.87 -10.69 -6.41
C GLN A 52 5.10 -9.39 -6.14
N ILE A 53 4.81 -9.14 -4.86
CA ILE A 53 4.16 -7.92 -4.38
C ILE A 53 5.20 -7.10 -3.63
N HIS A 54 5.33 -5.83 -4.02
CA HIS A 54 6.08 -4.82 -3.30
C HIS A 54 5.12 -4.05 -2.39
N THR A 55 5.19 -4.33 -1.09
CA THR A 55 4.43 -3.58 -0.08
C THR A 55 5.24 -2.37 0.38
N VAL A 56 4.69 -1.17 0.19
CA VAL A 56 5.17 0.05 0.81
C VAL A 56 4.36 0.25 2.10
N ALA A 57 5.04 0.44 3.23
CA ALA A 57 4.42 0.70 4.53
C ALA A 57 3.89 2.14 4.64
N ALA A 58 3.16 2.58 3.62
CA ALA A 58 2.44 3.84 3.61
C ALA A 58 1.05 3.63 2.98
N GLY A 59 0.02 4.15 3.65
CA GLY A 59 -1.38 4.08 3.25
C GLY A 59 -2.11 5.38 3.64
N GLY A 60 -3.43 5.42 3.48
CA GLY A 60 -4.22 6.63 3.78
C GLY A 60 -4.16 7.06 5.25
N GLY A 61 -3.95 6.11 6.15
CA GLY A 61 -3.77 6.34 7.58
C GLY A 61 -2.34 6.61 8.00
N SER A 62 -1.36 6.67 7.09
CA SER A 62 0.01 7.02 7.47
C SER A 62 0.07 8.41 8.08
N ILE A 63 0.68 8.48 9.26
CA ILE A 63 0.66 9.67 10.11
C ILE A 63 1.63 10.72 9.55
N LEU A 64 1.22 11.98 9.57
CA LEU A 64 2.06 13.12 9.21
C LEU A 64 2.81 13.62 10.43
N HIS A 65 4.13 13.70 10.31
CA HIS A 65 5.03 14.27 11.31
C HIS A 65 5.66 15.54 10.76
N PHE A 66 5.69 16.61 11.55
CA PHE A 66 6.42 17.83 11.21
C PHE A 66 7.66 17.95 12.10
N ASP A 67 8.83 18.04 11.49
CA ASP A 67 10.11 18.13 12.22
C ASP A 67 10.57 19.57 12.50
N GLY A 68 9.70 20.57 12.25
CA GLY A 68 10.05 21.99 12.32
C GLY A 68 10.52 22.57 10.98
N SER A 69 10.79 21.72 9.98
CA SER A 69 11.21 22.14 8.64
C SER A 69 10.36 21.56 7.53
N ARG A 70 10.01 20.27 7.61
CA ARG A 70 9.23 19.57 6.59
C ARG A 70 8.30 18.54 7.20
N TYR A 71 7.28 18.20 6.43
CA TYR A 71 6.43 17.06 6.75
C TYR A 71 7.07 15.74 6.27
N ARG A 72 6.89 14.69 7.06
CA ARG A 72 7.21 13.30 6.73
C ARG A 72 5.99 12.44 6.99
N VAL A 73 5.80 11.40 6.18
CA VAL A 73 4.65 10.49 6.27
C VAL A 73 5.14 9.12 6.72
N GLY A 74 4.50 8.58 7.76
CA GLY A 74 4.83 7.27 8.32
C GLY A 74 6.18 7.24 9.06
N PRO A 75 6.67 6.04 9.43
CA PRO A 75 6.11 4.71 9.09
C PRO A 75 4.84 4.36 9.88
N ASP A 76 4.51 5.14 10.92
CA ASP A 76 3.37 4.89 11.80
C ASP A 76 2.04 5.09 11.05
N SER A 77 1.04 4.29 11.42
CA SER A 77 -0.31 4.36 10.86
C SER A 77 -1.34 4.64 11.96
N ALA A 78 -2.28 5.53 11.66
CA ALA A 78 -3.47 5.80 12.46
C ALA A 78 -4.44 4.61 12.48
N GLY A 79 -4.24 3.63 11.59
CA GLY A 79 -5.08 2.45 11.45
C GLY A 79 -6.51 2.80 11.05
N ALA A 80 -7.47 1.94 11.42
CA ALA A 80 -8.89 2.16 11.20
C ALA A 80 -9.61 2.77 12.41
N ASN A 81 -9.04 2.63 13.62
CA ASN A 81 -9.57 3.16 14.86
C ASN A 81 -8.40 3.54 15.80
N PRO A 82 -8.25 4.81 16.22
CA PRO A 82 -9.15 5.93 15.94
C PRO A 82 -9.19 6.34 14.45
N GLY A 83 -8.17 5.95 13.66
CA GLY A 83 -8.05 6.30 12.24
C GLY A 83 -7.61 7.75 12.02
N PRO A 84 -7.61 8.24 10.77
CA PRO A 84 -7.31 9.64 10.44
C PRO A 84 -8.19 10.64 11.20
N ALA A 85 -7.73 11.89 11.33
CA ALA A 85 -8.46 12.94 12.04
C ALA A 85 -9.87 13.19 11.44
N ALA A 86 -10.02 13.03 10.12
CA ALA A 86 -11.27 13.14 9.38
C ALA A 86 -12.32 12.10 9.82
N TYR A 87 -11.92 11.01 10.49
CA TYR A 87 -12.86 10.06 11.10
C TYR A 87 -13.54 10.64 12.36
N ARG A 88 -13.06 11.76 12.88
CA ARG A 88 -13.60 12.48 14.05
C ARG A 88 -13.66 11.64 15.33
N ARG A 89 -12.67 10.76 15.51
CA ARG A 89 -12.52 9.88 16.69
C ARG A 89 -11.31 10.24 17.56
N GLY A 90 -10.80 11.47 17.44
CA GLY A 90 -9.57 11.89 18.12
C GLY A 90 -8.29 11.32 17.51
N GLY A 91 -8.34 10.95 16.22
CA GLY A 91 -7.21 10.42 15.47
C GLY A 91 -6.17 11.48 15.09
N PRO A 92 -4.92 11.08 14.80
CA PRO A 92 -3.86 11.99 14.38
C PRO A 92 -4.05 12.46 12.94
N LEU A 93 -3.32 13.51 12.53
CA LEU A 93 -3.24 13.95 11.15
C LEU A 93 -2.59 12.86 10.27
N ALA A 94 -3.30 12.40 9.25
CA ALA A 94 -2.87 11.35 8.32
C ALA A 94 -3.11 11.74 6.84
N VAL A 95 -2.58 10.94 5.92
CA VAL A 95 -2.63 11.23 4.46
C VAL A 95 -4.06 11.48 3.96
N THR A 96 -5.04 10.67 4.41
CA THR A 96 -6.43 10.85 4.00
C THR A 96 -6.99 12.22 4.42
N ASP A 97 -6.52 12.79 5.53
CA ASP A 97 -6.96 14.12 5.96
C ASP A 97 -6.53 15.18 4.94
N THR A 98 -5.33 15.05 4.38
CA THR A 98 -4.85 15.97 3.32
C THR A 98 -5.61 15.83 2.00
N ASN A 99 -6.26 14.69 1.76
CA ASN A 99 -7.04 14.45 0.56
C ASN A 99 -8.48 14.99 0.68
N VAL A 100 -9.00 15.14 1.89
CA VAL A 100 -10.40 15.54 2.16
C VAL A 100 -10.53 17.04 2.49
N MET A 101 -9.42 17.77 2.62
CA MET A 101 -9.40 19.22 2.90
C MET A 101 -9.84 20.08 1.71
#